data_AF-A0A3D4DR27-F1
#
_entry.id   AF-A0A3D4DR27-F1
#
_cell.length_a   1.000
_cell.length_b   1.000
_cell.length_c   1.000
_cell.angle_alpha   90.00
_cell.angle_beta   90.00
_cell.angle_gamma   90.00
#
_symmetry.space_group_name_H-M   'P 1'
#
loop_
_entity.id
_entity.type
_entity.pdbx_description
1 polymer ?
#
loop_
_entity_poly.entity_id
_entity_poly.type
_entity_poly.pdbx_seq_one_letter_code
_entity_poly.pdbx_strand_id
1 'polypeptide(L)'
;MSAGISAPLAADPIATIESGAGVALPGDYAVLDIRDEDTCFLGAPPNTRCLPAEQLLYADAGTPLGFHALRWALGTLGLTGAETLVIYRGDDAVDDGGREDALAAAALLYLAGQAEVLVHEGPALEIRDGAQVRALWREVIYTAPMRTGEMNVTAAPAGSLRDRLRDFATGGGAVAFAPAS
;
A
#
# COMPACT_ATOMS: atom_id res chain seq x y z
N MET A 1 -20.21 -28.46 7.24
CA MET A 1 -20.98 -27.22 7.40
C MET A 1 -20.01 -26.17 7.92
N SER A 2 -19.41 -25.39 7.03
CA SER A 2 -18.50 -24.30 7.42
C SER A 2 -19.26 -23.00 7.25
N ALA A 3 -19.46 -22.30 8.36
CA ALA A 3 -20.02 -20.96 8.37
C ALA A 3 -18.99 -20.01 7.76
N GLY A 4 -19.27 -19.50 6.57
CA GLY A 4 -18.52 -18.39 5.99
C GLY A 4 -18.84 -17.13 6.77
N ILE A 5 -17.80 -16.48 7.29
CA ILE A 5 -17.91 -15.15 7.89
C ILE A 5 -18.14 -14.17 6.74
N SER A 6 -19.38 -13.70 6.59
CA SER A 6 -19.68 -12.49 5.85
C SER A 6 -19.36 -11.30 6.75
N ALA A 7 -18.22 -10.65 6.52
CA ALA A 7 -18.00 -9.30 7.03
C ALA A 7 -18.55 -8.30 6.00
N PRO A 8 -19.31 -7.28 6.41
CA PRO A 8 -19.74 -6.21 5.51
C PRO A 8 -18.53 -5.32 5.19
N LEU A 9 -17.93 -5.50 4.00
CA LEU A 9 -17.03 -4.50 3.42
C LEU A 9 -17.87 -3.31 2.94
N ALA A 10 -17.90 -2.23 3.72
CA ALA A 10 -17.72 -0.85 3.25
C ALA A 10 -18.22 0.17 4.29
N ALA A 11 -17.29 0.78 5.00
CA ALA A 11 -17.38 2.19 5.38
C ALA A 11 -16.20 2.95 4.75
N ASP A 12 -15.03 2.30 4.72
CA ASP A 12 -13.78 2.82 4.16
C ASP A 12 -13.27 1.95 2.99
N PRO A 13 -12.60 2.52 1.97
CA PRO A 13 -12.02 1.76 0.86
C PRO A 13 -10.81 0.93 1.29
N ILE A 14 -10.17 1.25 2.42
CA ILE A 14 -9.01 0.56 2.98
C ILE A 14 -9.38 0.02 4.35
N ALA A 15 -9.11 -1.26 4.61
CA ALA A 15 -9.31 -1.86 5.91
C ALA A 15 -8.01 -1.86 6.73
N THR A 16 -8.12 -1.61 8.03
CA THR A 16 -7.03 -1.82 8.99
C THR A 16 -7.17 -3.22 9.60
N ILE A 17 -6.04 -3.91 9.80
CA ILE A 17 -5.94 -5.14 10.56
C ILE A 17 -5.06 -4.93 11.79
N GLU A 18 -5.51 -5.39 12.96
CA GLU A 18 -4.70 -5.37 14.17
C GLU A 18 -4.08 -6.73 14.45
N SER A 19 -2.76 -6.82 14.63
CA SER A 19 -2.15 -8.09 15.03
C SER A 19 -2.44 -8.46 16.48
N GLY A 20 -3.50 -9.26 16.66
CA GLY A 20 -3.68 -10.17 17.78
C GLY A 20 -3.42 -11.62 17.35
N ALA A 21 -3.30 -12.54 18.32
CA ALA A 21 -3.21 -13.98 18.06
C ALA A 21 -4.48 -14.47 17.34
N GLY A 22 -4.53 -14.35 16.01
CA GLY A 22 -5.70 -14.72 15.23
C GLY A 22 -5.94 -13.99 13.91
N VAL A 23 -5.14 -12.97 13.52
CA VAL A 23 -5.25 -12.47 12.13
C VAL A 23 -4.63 -13.48 11.18
N ALA A 24 -5.48 -14.36 10.66
CA ALA A 24 -5.12 -15.19 9.53
C ALA A 24 -5.04 -14.29 8.30
N LEU A 25 -3.81 -13.93 7.91
CA LEU A 25 -3.59 -13.33 6.61
C LEU A 25 -4.11 -14.29 5.52
N PRO A 26 -4.69 -13.79 4.42
CA PRO A 26 -5.17 -14.62 3.32
C PRO A 26 -4.07 -15.57 2.82
N GLY A 27 -4.45 -16.69 2.19
CA GLY A 27 -3.46 -17.65 1.68
C GLY A 27 -2.55 -17.11 0.58
N ASP A 28 -2.98 -16.04 -0.11
CA ASP A 28 -2.25 -15.36 -1.19
C ASP A 28 -2.11 -13.88 -0.83
N TYR A 29 -1.05 -13.56 -0.07
CA TYR A 29 -0.75 -12.20 0.39
C TYR A 29 0.70 -11.83 0.14
N ALA A 30 0.93 -10.53 -0.01
CA ALA A 30 2.26 -9.93 0.03
C ALA A 30 2.28 -8.86 1.13
N VAL A 31 3.44 -8.68 1.77
CA VAL A 31 3.68 -7.57 2.69
C VAL A 31 4.47 -6.50 1.94
N LEU A 32 3.98 -5.25 1.95
CA LEU A 32 4.74 -4.09 1.51
C LEU A 32 5.21 -3.34 2.74
N ASP A 33 6.51 -3.37 3.00
CA ASP A 33 7.12 -2.63 4.09
C ASP A 33 7.54 -1.25 3.58
N ILE A 34 6.96 -0.22 4.19
CA ILE A 34 7.13 1.18 3.79
C ILE A 34 8.16 1.93 4.62
N ARG A 35 8.88 1.23 5.52
CA ARG A 35 10.04 1.80 6.24
C ARG A 35 11.20 2.03 5.27
N ASP A 36 12.24 2.67 5.77
CA ASP A 36 13.49 2.82 5.02
C ASP A 36 14.04 1.46 4.58
N GLU A 37 14.76 1.47 3.46
CA GLU A 37 15.19 0.25 2.78
C GLU A 37 16.12 -0.60 3.64
N ASP A 38 17.01 0.02 4.42
CA ASP A 38 17.94 -0.69 5.30
C ASP A 38 17.19 -1.37 6.45
N THR A 39 16.24 -0.68 7.08
CA THR A 39 15.39 -1.22 8.16
C THR A 39 14.53 -2.37 7.67
N CYS A 40 13.91 -2.23 6.49
CA CYS A 40 13.16 -3.32 5.88
C CYS A 40 14.06 -4.54 5.61
N PHE A 41 15.24 -4.32 5.02
CA PHE A 41 16.16 -5.40 4.67
C PHE A 41 16.66 -6.16 5.90
N LEU A 42 16.94 -5.44 6.99
CA LEU A 42 17.48 -6.00 8.23
C LEU A 42 16.46 -6.75 9.09
N GLY A 43 15.16 -6.47 8.93
CA GLY A 43 14.15 -6.99 9.86
C GLY A 43 12.72 -6.87 9.35
N ALA A 44 12.41 -7.56 8.26
CA ALA A 44 11.06 -7.63 7.71
C ALA A 44 10.34 -8.96 7.99
N PRO A 45 9.00 -8.94 8.05
CA PRO A 45 8.18 -10.15 8.09
C PRO A 45 8.35 -11.03 6.83
N PRO A 46 7.92 -12.31 6.88
CA PRO A 46 7.84 -13.15 5.69
C PRO A 46 7.03 -12.51 4.55
N ASN A 47 7.37 -12.87 3.32
CA ASN A 47 6.72 -12.36 2.10
C ASN A 47 6.79 -10.83 1.91
N THR A 48 7.74 -10.18 2.58
CA THR A 48 7.92 -8.72 2.46
C THR A 48 8.58 -8.30 1.16
N ARG A 49 8.13 -7.15 0.66
CA ARG A 49 8.69 -6.33 -0.40
C ARG A 49 9.03 -4.97 0.19
N CYS A 50 10.28 -4.55 0.13
CA CYS A 50 10.68 -3.23 0.59
C CYS A 50 10.30 -2.16 -0.45
N LEU A 51 9.52 -1.17 -0.06
CA LEU A 51 9.25 0.03 -0.85
C LEU A 51 9.01 1.22 0.10
N PRO A 52 10.05 2.00 0.43
CA PRO A 52 9.92 3.11 1.36
C PRO A 52 8.80 4.08 0.96
N ALA A 53 8.08 4.61 1.95
CA ALA A 53 7.00 5.56 1.74
C ALA A 53 7.46 6.79 0.94
N GLU A 54 8.70 7.21 1.13
CA GLU A 54 9.36 8.30 0.40
C GLU A 54 9.35 8.03 -1.10
N GLN A 55 9.72 6.82 -1.52
CA GLN A 55 9.73 6.46 -2.95
C GLN A 55 8.33 6.42 -3.55
N LEU A 56 7.32 6.07 -2.75
CA LEU A 56 5.95 5.89 -3.19
C LEU A 56 5.17 7.22 -3.27
N LEU A 57 5.26 8.02 -2.22
CA LEU A 57 4.44 9.22 -1.99
C LEU A 57 5.19 10.53 -2.32
N TYR A 58 6.53 10.51 -2.27
CA TYR A 58 7.39 11.68 -2.35
C TYR A 58 8.62 11.41 -3.23
N ALA A 59 8.41 10.93 -4.46
CA ALA A 59 9.48 10.87 -5.45
C ALA A 59 10.04 12.29 -5.72
N ASP A 60 10.74 12.53 -6.82
CA ASP A 60 11.50 13.78 -6.99
C ASP A 60 10.65 15.06 -6.76
N ALA A 61 11.18 15.93 -5.88
CA ALA A 61 10.59 17.22 -5.50
C ALA A 61 9.19 17.17 -4.83
N GLY A 62 8.84 16.06 -4.17
CA GLY A 62 7.55 15.93 -3.46
C GLY A 62 6.38 15.61 -4.39
N THR A 63 6.68 15.09 -5.58
CA THR A 63 5.69 14.59 -6.53
C THR A 63 5.59 13.07 -6.36
N PRO A 64 4.39 12.46 -6.35
CA PRO A 64 4.27 11.00 -6.34
C PRO A 64 4.89 10.36 -7.59
N LEU A 65 5.17 9.07 -7.51
CA LEU A 65 5.36 8.25 -8.71
C LEU A 65 4.12 8.35 -9.62
N GLY A 66 4.31 8.80 -10.86
CA GLY A 66 3.25 8.73 -11.87
C GLY A 66 2.81 7.28 -12.08
N PHE A 67 1.53 7.07 -12.43
CA PHE A 67 0.94 5.72 -12.48
C PHE A 67 1.70 4.71 -13.36
N HIS A 68 2.33 5.15 -14.45
CA HIS A 68 3.19 4.29 -15.26
C HIS A 68 4.42 3.81 -14.48
N ALA A 69 5.12 4.73 -13.81
CA ALA A 69 6.29 4.42 -12.99
C ALA A 69 5.91 3.56 -11.78
N LEU A 70 4.76 3.83 -11.16
CA LEU A 70 4.19 3.01 -10.11
C LEU A 70 3.98 1.56 -10.59
N ARG A 71 3.26 1.36 -11.70
CA ARG A 71 3.02 0.00 -12.24
C ARG A 71 4.30 -0.74 -12.62
N TRP A 72 5.31 -0.01 -13.08
CA TRP A 72 6.63 -0.59 -13.33
C TRP A 72 7.28 -1.03 -12.02
N ALA A 73 7.31 -0.16 -11.01
CA ALA A 73 7.88 -0.46 -9.69
C ALA A 73 7.17 -1.63 -8.99
N LEU A 74 5.83 -1.70 -9.04
CA LEU A 74 5.09 -2.85 -8.50
C LEU A 74 5.43 -4.14 -9.23
N GLY A 75 5.67 -4.08 -10.54
CA GLY A 75 6.14 -5.23 -11.32
C GLY A 75 7.55 -5.70 -10.95
N THR A 76 8.45 -4.80 -10.49
CA THR A 76 9.78 -5.19 -9.98
C THR A 76 9.73 -5.77 -8.57
N LEU A 77 8.62 -5.56 -7.86
CA LEU A 77 8.31 -6.24 -6.60
C LEU A 77 7.63 -7.60 -6.82
N GLY A 78 7.37 -7.99 -8.07
CA GLY A 78 6.66 -9.23 -8.40
C GLY A 78 5.16 -9.18 -8.13
N LEU A 79 4.59 -7.99 -7.93
CA LEU A 79 3.16 -7.81 -7.67
C LEU A 79 2.35 -7.86 -8.97
N THR A 80 1.17 -8.47 -8.91
CA THR A 80 0.27 -8.62 -10.06
C THR A 80 -0.96 -7.72 -9.94
N GLY A 81 -1.33 -7.42 -8.70
CA GLY A 81 -2.57 -6.73 -8.34
C GLY A 81 -3.70 -7.66 -7.92
N ALA A 82 -3.53 -8.98 -8.00
CA ALA A 82 -4.55 -9.97 -7.63
C ALA A 82 -4.46 -10.40 -6.16
N GLU A 83 -3.25 -10.39 -5.60
CA GLU A 83 -2.96 -10.73 -4.21
C GLU A 83 -3.51 -9.69 -3.22
N THR A 84 -3.76 -10.10 -1.97
CA THR A 84 -4.04 -9.15 -0.89
C THR A 84 -2.72 -8.50 -0.45
N LEU A 85 -2.64 -7.17 -0.50
CA LEU A 85 -1.45 -6.44 -0.12
C LEU A 85 -1.57 -5.87 1.29
N VAL A 86 -0.65 -6.23 2.18
CA VAL A 86 -0.61 -5.74 3.56
C VAL A 86 0.48 -4.67 3.68
N ILE A 87 0.08 -3.44 3.99
CA ILE A 87 1.01 -2.33 4.24
C ILE A 87 1.53 -2.44 5.67
N TYR A 88 2.84 -2.52 5.82
CA TYR A 88 3.53 -2.65 7.09
C TYR A 88 4.46 -1.44 7.32
N ARG A 89 4.34 -0.82 8.50
CA ARG A 89 5.13 0.35 8.90
C ARG A 89 6.08 0.10 10.09
N GLY A 90 6.08 -1.13 10.63
CA GLY A 90 6.83 -1.51 11.83
C GLY A 90 6.37 -0.86 13.13
N ASP A 91 7.10 -1.15 14.19
CA ASP A 91 6.76 -0.82 15.59
C ASP A 91 7.21 0.58 16.01
N ASP A 92 8.16 1.16 15.26
CA ASP A 92 8.74 2.46 15.56
C ASP A 92 7.80 3.63 15.18
N ALA A 93 6.66 3.32 14.55
CA ALA A 93 5.65 4.30 14.15
C ALA A 93 4.74 4.69 15.32
N VAL A 94 5.34 5.20 16.40
CA VAL A 94 4.65 5.82 17.55
C VAL A 94 4.15 7.23 17.20
N ASP A 95 4.62 7.81 16.08
CA ASP A 95 4.08 9.07 15.56
C ASP A 95 2.89 8.86 14.60
N ASP A 96 2.01 9.87 14.56
CA ASP A 96 0.87 9.92 13.63
C ASP A 96 1.36 9.96 12.16
N GLY A 97 2.60 10.40 11.94
CA GLY A 97 3.21 10.55 10.62
C GLY A 97 3.25 9.25 9.83
N GLY A 98 3.79 8.18 10.41
CA GLY A 98 3.89 6.87 9.74
C GLY A 98 2.54 6.20 9.50
N ARG A 99 1.51 6.52 10.30
CA ARG A 99 0.14 6.00 10.09
C ARG A 99 -0.45 6.61 8.82
N GLU A 100 -0.33 7.92 8.67
CA GLU A 100 -0.85 8.64 7.52
C GLU A 100 -0.15 8.24 6.23
N ASP A 101 1.17 8.00 6.26
CA ASP A 101 1.90 7.47 5.10
C ASP A 101 1.42 6.05 4.74
N ALA A 102 1.14 5.18 5.71
CA ALA A 102 0.57 3.86 5.45
C ALA A 102 -0.82 3.92 4.79
N LEU A 103 -1.70 4.79 5.29
CA LEU A 103 -3.02 5.02 4.70
C LEU A 103 -2.92 5.61 3.28
N ALA A 104 -2.05 6.59 3.08
CA ALA A 104 -1.84 7.19 1.77
C ALA A 104 -1.25 6.20 0.77
N ALA A 105 -0.28 5.38 1.19
CA ALA A 105 0.27 4.29 0.38
C ALA A 105 -0.82 3.28 0.00
N ALA A 106 -1.63 2.86 0.97
CA ALA A 106 -2.71 1.91 0.74
C ALA A 106 -3.73 2.42 -0.28
N ALA A 107 -4.16 3.68 -0.13
CA ALA A 107 -5.05 4.35 -1.08
C ALA A 107 -4.46 4.40 -2.49
N LEU A 108 -3.18 4.77 -2.63
CA LEU A 108 -2.53 4.85 -3.93
C LEU A 108 -2.51 3.48 -4.64
N LEU A 109 -2.21 2.41 -3.90
CA LEU A 109 -2.13 1.04 -4.42
C LEU A 109 -3.51 0.49 -4.78
N TYR A 110 -4.51 0.77 -3.96
CA TYR A 110 -5.91 0.46 -4.26
C TYR A 110 -6.36 1.15 -5.55
N LEU A 111 -6.08 2.44 -5.68
CA LEU A 111 -6.37 3.22 -6.88
C LEU A 111 -5.60 2.71 -8.11
N ALA A 112 -4.36 2.25 -7.92
CA ALA A 112 -3.55 1.63 -8.98
C ALA A 112 -4.10 0.28 -9.49
N GLY A 113 -5.09 -0.29 -8.79
CA GLY A 113 -5.80 -1.49 -9.22
C GLY A 113 -5.62 -2.70 -8.32
N GLN A 114 -4.92 -2.59 -7.18
CA GLN A 114 -4.80 -3.71 -6.25
C GLN A 114 -6.20 -4.17 -5.82
N ALA A 115 -6.43 -5.49 -5.87
CA ALA A 115 -7.71 -6.08 -5.54
C ALA A 115 -8.11 -5.77 -4.10
N GLU A 116 -7.19 -5.98 -3.17
CA GLU A 116 -7.38 -5.72 -1.75
C GLU A 116 -6.09 -5.15 -1.14
N VAL A 117 -6.24 -4.11 -0.31
CA VAL A 117 -5.15 -3.51 0.43
C VAL A 117 -5.55 -3.35 1.89
N LEU A 118 -4.71 -3.83 2.79
CA LEU A 118 -4.90 -3.79 4.23
C LEU A 118 -3.76 -2.99 4.87
N VAL A 119 -4.05 -2.21 5.90
CA VAL A 119 -3.01 -1.54 6.71
C VAL A 119 -2.84 -2.31 8.00
N HIS A 120 -1.62 -2.78 8.28
CA HIS A 120 -1.30 -3.41 9.55
C HIS A 120 -1.13 -2.36 10.65
N GLU A 121 -1.87 -2.57 11.73
CA GLU A 121 -1.76 -1.86 12.99
C GLU A 121 -1.50 -2.86 14.13
N GLY A 122 -0.88 -2.38 15.21
CA GLY A 122 -0.46 -3.24 16.31
C GLY A 122 0.98 -3.76 16.18
N PRO A 123 1.36 -4.73 17.03
CA PRO A 123 2.76 -5.12 17.23
C PRO A 123 3.39 -5.72 15.97
N ALA A 124 4.72 -5.78 15.93
CA ALA A 124 5.47 -6.28 14.79
C ALA A 124 5.01 -7.69 14.44
N LEU A 125 4.82 -7.91 13.14
CA LEU A 125 4.68 -9.26 12.61
C LEU A 125 5.98 -10.03 12.89
N GLU A 126 5.86 -11.34 13.13
CA GLU A 126 7.02 -12.19 13.41
C GLU A 126 8.05 -12.09 12.27
N ILE A 127 9.26 -11.66 12.59
CA ILE A 127 10.39 -11.58 11.65
C ILE A 127 10.94 -13.00 11.47
N ARG A 128 10.82 -13.56 10.28
CA ARG A 128 11.45 -14.82 9.88
C ARG A 128 12.06 -14.64 8.49
N ASP A 129 13.38 -14.72 8.43
CA ASP A 129 14.20 -14.82 7.21
C ASP A 129 14.44 -13.56 6.36
N GLY A 130 14.04 -12.36 6.81
CA GLY A 130 14.37 -11.09 6.15
C GLY A 130 13.55 -10.79 4.88
N ALA A 131 13.72 -9.58 4.32
CA ALA A 131 12.92 -9.13 3.18
C ALA A 131 13.31 -9.83 1.86
N GLN A 132 12.36 -9.96 0.92
CA GLN A 132 12.70 -10.39 -0.43
C GLN A 132 13.37 -9.25 -1.20
N VAL A 133 14.52 -9.55 -1.80
CA VAL A 133 15.29 -8.59 -2.60
C VAL A 133 14.49 -8.23 -3.85
N ARG A 134 14.37 -6.93 -4.14
CA ARG A 134 13.76 -6.45 -5.40
C ARG A 134 14.57 -6.95 -6.58
N ALA A 135 13.89 -7.38 -7.62
CA ALA A 135 14.56 -7.75 -8.86
C ALA A 135 15.05 -6.50 -9.60
N LEU A 136 16.27 -6.59 -10.16
CA LEU A 136 16.83 -5.55 -11.03
C LEU A 136 16.07 -5.40 -12.36
N TRP A 137 15.27 -6.40 -12.71
CA TRP A 137 14.45 -6.45 -13.91
C TRP A 137 13.00 -6.71 -13.50
N ARG A 138 12.06 -6.28 -14.33
CA ARG A 138 10.65 -6.56 -14.08
C ARG A 138 10.39 -8.07 -14.18
N GLU A 139 10.14 -8.71 -13.04
CA GLU A 139 9.83 -10.14 -12.98
C GLU A 139 8.40 -10.42 -13.44
N VAL A 140 7.47 -9.48 -13.16
CA VAL A 140 6.05 -9.66 -13.47
C VAL A 140 5.43 -8.40 -14.06
N ILE A 141 4.49 -8.57 -14.99
CA ILE A 141 3.69 -7.49 -15.54
C ILE A 141 2.48 -7.22 -14.64
N TYR A 142 2.56 -6.19 -13.80
CA TYR A 142 1.40 -5.61 -13.11
C TYR A 142 0.30 -5.19 -14.11
N THR A 143 -0.79 -5.95 -14.17
CA THR A 143 -1.85 -5.81 -15.18
C THR A 143 -3.18 -5.33 -14.63
N ALA A 144 -3.32 -5.20 -13.31
CA ALA A 144 -4.60 -4.86 -12.70
C ALA A 144 -5.21 -3.54 -13.23
N PRO A 145 -6.54 -3.50 -13.43
CA PRO A 145 -7.22 -2.32 -13.95
C PRO A 145 -7.26 -1.23 -12.87
N MET A 146 -6.85 -0.02 -13.25
CA MET A 146 -6.90 1.14 -12.35
C MET A 146 -8.34 1.55 -12.06
N ARG A 147 -8.54 2.09 -10.85
CA ARG A 147 -9.82 2.59 -10.36
C ARG A 147 -10.02 4.05 -10.77
N THR A 148 -10.20 4.26 -12.07
CA THR A 148 -10.24 5.61 -12.66
C THR A 148 -11.53 6.36 -12.36
N GLY A 149 -12.59 5.68 -11.88
CA GLY A 149 -13.84 6.33 -11.45
C GLY A 149 -13.66 7.17 -10.18
N GLU A 150 -12.67 6.81 -9.37
CA GLU A 150 -12.28 7.44 -8.12
C GLU A 150 -11.13 8.45 -8.31
N MET A 151 -10.66 8.66 -9.54
CA MET A 151 -9.56 9.58 -9.87
C MET A 151 -10.08 10.80 -10.63
N ASN A 152 -9.72 12.00 -10.18
CA ASN A 152 -10.06 13.25 -10.88
C ASN A 152 -8.81 13.98 -11.39
N VAL A 153 -8.57 13.93 -12.69
CA VAL A 153 -7.43 14.61 -13.34
C VAL A 153 -7.75 16.02 -13.85
N THR A 154 -8.99 16.49 -13.65
CA THR A 154 -9.48 17.78 -14.16
C THR A 154 -9.62 18.85 -13.07
N ALA A 155 -9.72 18.43 -11.81
CA ALA A 155 -9.82 19.34 -10.67
C ALA A 155 -8.43 19.87 -10.28
N ALA A 156 -8.36 21.17 -9.96
CA ALA A 156 -7.18 21.73 -9.31
C ALA A 156 -7.06 21.11 -7.89
N PRO A 157 -5.97 20.38 -7.60
CA PRO A 157 -5.84 19.73 -6.30
C PRO A 157 -5.58 20.76 -5.19
N ALA A 158 -6.25 20.58 -4.04
CA ALA A 158 -5.97 21.34 -2.82
C ALA A 158 -5.23 20.45 -1.81
N GLY A 159 -4.26 21.02 -1.07
CA GLY A 159 -3.45 20.26 -0.10
C GLY A 159 -2.43 19.32 -0.74
N SER A 160 -1.70 18.58 0.09
CA SER A 160 -0.73 17.60 -0.37
C SER A 160 -1.43 16.39 -1.01
N LEU A 161 -0.74 15.62 -1.85
CA LEU A 161 -1.31 14.36 -2.33
C LEU A 161 -1.45 13.33 -1.21
N ARG A 162 -0.49 13.25 -0.28
CA ARG A 162 -0.58 12.40 0.90
C ARG A 162 -1.89 12.62 1.64
N ASP A 163 -2.21 13.87 1.97
CA ASP A 163 -3.42 14.19 2.74
C ASP A 163 -4.67 13.72 2.02
N ARG A 164 -4.75 13.96 0.70
CA ARG A 164 -5.89 13.52 -0.10
C ARG A 164 -6.01 12.00 -0.22
N LEU A 165 -4.90 11.29 -0.30
CA LEU A 165 -4.87 9.83 -0.31
C LEU A 165 -5.29 9.28 1.06
N ARG A 166 -4.80 9.87 2.16
CA ARG A 166 -5.22 9.53 3.53
C ARG A 166 -6.72 9.76 3.72
N ASP A 167 -7.24 10.92 3.30
CA ASP A 167 -8.65 11.26 3.45
C ASP A 167 -9.54 10.32 2.62
N PHE A 168 -9.08 9.91 1.43
CA PHE A 168 -9.74 8.86 0.66
C PHE A 168 -9.71 7.52 1.39
N ALA A 169 -8.58 7.13 1.98
CA ALA A 169 -8.45 5.85 2.68
C ALA A 169 -9.47 5.69 3.82
N THR A 170 -9.85 6.77 4.50
CA THR A 170 -10.71 6.78 5.69
C THR A 170 -12.10 7.40 5.47
N GLY A 171 -12.41 7.86 4.26
CA GLY A 171 -13.68 8.54 3.95
C GLY A 171 -14.21 8.30 2.54
N GLY A 172 -13.44 7.63 1.67
CA GLY A 172 -13.79 7.34 0.29
C GLY A 172 -13.82 8.58 -0.62
N GLY A 173 -14.67 8.55 -1.64
CA GLY A 173 -14.84 9.65 -2.60
C GLY A 173 -13.87 9.57 -3.78
N ALA A 174 -13.45 10.72 -4.29
CA ALA A 174 -12.54 10.81 -5.42
C ALA A 174 -11.26 11.57 -5.05
N VAL A 175 -10.12 11.08 -5.51
CA VAL A 175 -8.81 11.70 -5.32
C VAL A 175 -8.45 12.50 -6.56
N ALA A 176 -8.24 13.81 -6.39
CA ALA A 176 -7.71 14.61 -7.49
C ALA A 176 -6.27 14.19 -7.80
N PHE A 177 -5.81 14.31 -9.05
CA PHE A 177 -4.40 14.17 -9.40
C PHE A 177 -4.02 15.39 -10.24
N ALA A 178 -2.85 15.95 -9.97
CA ALA A 178 -2.32 16.99 -10.85
C ALA A 178 -2.13 16.39 -12.25
N PRO A 179 -2.46 17.11 -13.33
CA PRO A 179 -2.16 16.65 -14.67
C PRO A 179 -0.65 16.42 -14.81
N ALA A 180 -0.27 15.34 -15.50
CA ALA A 180 1.12 15.12 -15.86
C ALA A 180 1.59 16.28 -16.75
N SER A 181 2.61 17.00 -16.29
CA SER A 181 3.28 18.07 -17.04
C SER A 181 4.11 17.52 -18.19
#